data_AF-A0A6L3XRW2-F1
#
_entry.id   AF-A0A6L3XRW2-F1
#
_cell.length_a   1.000
_cell.length_b   1.000
_cell.length_c   1.000
_cell.angle_alpha   90.00
_cell.angle_beta   90.00
_cell.angle_gamma   90.00
#
_symmetry.space_group_name_H-M   'P 1'
#
loop_
_entity.id
_entity.type
_entity.pdbx_description
1 polymer ?
#
loop_
_entity_poly.entity_id
_entity_poly.type
_entity_poly.pdbx_seq_one_letter_code
_entity_poly.pdbx_strand_id
1 'polypeptide(L)' 'MEKVVIVDAIRTPMGRSKGGAFRNVRAEDLSAHLMRSLLARNPALDPAALDDIY' A
#
# COMPACT_ATOMS: atom_id res chain seq x y z
N MET A 1 -5.77 17.68 20.96
CA MET A 1 -4.93 16.84 20.09
C MET A 1 -5.74 15.61 19.79
N GLU A 2 -5.98 15.34 18.51
CA GLU A 2 -6.74 14.17 18.08
C GLU A 2 -5.97 12.88 18.36
N LYS A 3 -6.70 11.78 18.59
CA LYS A 3 -6.08 10.45 18.74
C LYS A 3 -5.88 9.84 17.35
N VAL A 4 -4.66 9.40 17.07
CA VAL A 4 -4.34 8.71 15.81
C VAL A 4 -4.77 7.25 15.91
N VAL A 5 -5.41 6.75 14.86
CA VAL A 5 -5.88 5.36 14.76
C VAL A 5 -5.38 4.71 13.48
N ILE A 6 -5.19 3.39 13.51
CA ILE A 6 -4.89 2.60 12.31
C ILE A 6 -6.21 2.02 11.79
N VAL A 7 -6.61 2.42 10.58
CA VAL A 7 -7.87 1.98 9.96
C VAL A 7 -7.70 0.69 9.18
N ASP A 8 -6.63 0.56 8.40
CA ASP A 8 -6.29 -0.63 7.62
C ASP A 8 -4.78 -0.81 7.54
N ALA A 9 -4.32 -2.05 7.42
CA ALA A 9 -2.90 -2.40 7.33
C ALA A 9 -2.74 -3.64 6.44
N ILE A 10 -2.03 -3.47 5.33
CA ILE A 10 -1.82 -4.52 4.33
C ILE A 10 -0.36 -4.61 3.89
N ARG A 11 0.00 -5.71 3.25
CA ARG A 11 1.35 -5.94 2.73
C ARG A 11 1.31 -6.85 1.51
N THR A 12 2.39 -6.83 0.72
CA THR A 12 2.64 -7.85 -0.29
C THR A 12 3.08 -9.16 0.38
N PRO A 13 3.07 -10.29 -0.35
CA PRO A 13 3.90 -11.44 0.00
C PRO A 13 5.38 -11.06 0.12
N MET A 14 6.16 -11.88 0.82
CA MET A 14 7.61 -11.73 0.90
C MET A 14 8.26 -12.63 -0.16
N GLY A 15 8.63 -12.04 -1.31
CA GLY A 15 9.31 -12.75 -2.39
C GLY A 15 10.80 -12.92 -2.10
N ARG A 16 11.37 -14.10 -2.39
CA ARG A 16 12.83 -14.31 -2.34
C ARG A 16 13.55 -13.33 -3.26
N SER A 17 14.57 -12.62 -2.77
CA SER A 17 15.28 -11.62 -3.57
C SER A 17 16.04 -12.22 -4.75
N LYS A 18 16.84 -13.27 -4.52
CA LYS A 18 17.62 -13.94 -5.57
C LYS A 18 16.74 -14.93 -6.34
N GLY A 19 16.28 -14.52 -7.52
CA GLY A 19 15.52 -15.37 -8.45
C GLY A 19 14.06 -15.64 -8.06
N GLY A 20 13.49 -14.92 -7.09
CA GLY A 20 12.13 -15.18 -6.61
C GLY A 20 11.03 -14.50 -7.41
N ALA A 21 9.87 -14.38 -6.76
CA ALA A 21 8.59 -14.01 -7.38
C ALA A 21 8.59 -12.59 -7.98
N PHE A 22 9.22 -11.63 -7.31
CA PHE A 22 9.22 -10.21 -7.72
C PHE A 22 10.48 -9.79 -8.48
N ARG A 23 11.31 -10.73 -8.95
CA ARG A 23 12.57 -10.39 -9.66
C ARG A 23 12.36 -9.56 -10.93
N ASN A 24 11.17 -9.62 -11.51
CA ASN A 24 10.76 -8.91 -12.71
C ASN A 24 9.75 -7.78 -12.40
N VAL A 25 9.58 -7.40 -11.13
CA VAL A 25 8.63 -6.37 -10.70
C VAL A 25 9.42 -5.22 -10.08
N ARG A 26 9.14 -3.99 -10.49
CA ARG A 26 9.82 -2.81 -9.93
C ARG A 26 9.30 -2.53 -8.52
N ALA A 27 10.11 -1.85 -7.72
CA ALA A 27 9.75 -1.53 -6.34
C ALA A 27 8.49 -0.65 -6.28
N GLU A 28 8.41 0.37 -7.14
CA GLU A 28 7.26 1.28 -7.23
C GLU A 28 5.97 0.58 -7.67
N ASP A 29 6.04 -0.50 -8.45
CA ASP A 29 4.84 -1.27 -8.82
C ASP A 29 4.28 -2.01 -7.60
N LEU A 30 5.14 -2.55 -6.73
CA LEU A 30 4.73 -3.17 -5.47
C LEU A 30 4.12 -2.12 -4.51
N SER A 31 4.73 -0.94 -4.42
CA SER A 31 4.20 0.17 -3.61
C SER A 31 2.85 0.66 -4.14
N ALA A 32 2.74 0.91 -5.44
CA ALA A 32 1.50 1.37 -6.08
C ALA A 32 0.39 0.33 -5.94
N HIS A 33 0.71 -0.97 -5.99
CA HIS A 33 -0.26 -2.03 -5.74
C HIS A 33 -0.89 -1.91 -4.34
N LEU A 34 -0.09 -1.63 -3.30
CA LEU A 34 -0.61 -1.46 -1.95
C LEU A 34 -1.45 -0.18 -1.81
N MET A 35 -0.99 0.95 -2.36
CA MET A 35 -1.74 2.21 -2.34
C MET A 35 -3.12 2.05 -2.99
N ARG A 36 -3.18 1.46 -4.19
CA ARG A 36 -4.45 1.19 -4.89
C ARG A 36 -5.33 0.21 -4.11
N SER A 37 -4.74 -0.81 -3.50
CA SER A 37 -5.49 -1.80 -2.72
C SER A 37 -6.10 -1.21 -1.45
N LEU A 38 -5.41 -0.30 -0.76
CA LEU A 38 -5.95 0.42 0.40
C LEU A 38 -7.17 1.25 0.01
N LEU A 39 -7.09 2.05 -1.06
CA LEU A 39 -8.22 2.83 -1.55
C LEU A 39 -9.40 1.94 -1.96
N ALA A 40 -9.13 0.82 -2.66
CA ALA A 40 -10.17 -0.12 -3.09
C ALA A 40 -10.89 -0.81 -1.92
N ARG A 41 -10.18 -1.08 -0.81
CA ARG A 41 -10.75 -1.71 0.40
C ARG A 41 -11.55 -0.74 1.26
N ASN A 42 -11.28 0.55 1.13
CA ASN A 42 -11.87 1.61 1.95
C ASN A 42 -12.65 2.59 1.06
N PRO A 43 -13.77 2.19 0.44
CA PRO A 43 -14.49 2.99 -0.55
C PRO A 43 -15.12 4.27 0.02
N ALA A 44 -15.19 4.40 1.34
CA ALA A 44 -15.66 5.60 2.02
C ALA A 44 -14.61 6.73 2.08
N LEU A 45 -13.34 6.42 1.80
CA LEU A 45 -12.25 7.40 1.76
C LEU A 45 -12.18 8.06 0.38
N ASP A 46 -12.30 9.39 0.32
CA ASP A 46 -11.96 10.16 -0.87
C ASP A 46 -10.43 10.21 -1.05
N PRO A 47 -9.86 9.70 -2.16
CA PRO A 47 -8.42 9.78 -2.40
C PRO A 47 -7.86 11.19 -2.41
N ALA A 48 -8.66 12.20 -2.76
CA ALA A 48 -8.22 13.61 -2.78
C ALA A 48 -8.11 14.22 -1.37
N ALA A 49 -8.62 13.54 -0.33
CA ALA A 49 -8.54 13.97 1.06
C ALA A 49 -7.27 13.49 1.79
N LEU A 50 -6.37 12.77 1.10
CA LEU A 50 -5.08 12.36 1.66
C LEU A 50 -4.09 13.52 1.61
N ASP A 51 -3.56 13.91 2.78
CA ASP A 51 -2.65 15.05 2.89
C ASP A 51 -1.19 14.69 2.53
N ASP A 52 -0.73 13.49 2.90
CA ASP A 52 0.68 13.10 2.77
C ASP A 52 0.87 11.57 2.68
N ILE A 53 2.00 11.14 2.14
CA ILE A 53 2.41 9.73 2.03
C ILE A 53 3.87 9.59 2.48
N TYR A 54 4.07 8.86 3.57
CA TYR A 54 5.39 8.54 4.15
C TYR A 54 5.87 7.14 3.77
#